data_AF-A0A2V2CAP3-F1
#
_entry.id   AF-A0A2V2CAP3-F1
#
_cell.length_a   1.000
_cell.length_b   1.000
_cell.length_c   1.000
_cell.angle_alpha   90.00
_cell.angle_beta   90.00
_cell.angle_gamma   90.00
#
_symmetry.space_group_name_H-M   'P 1'
#
loop_
_entity.id
_entity.type
_entity.pdbx_description
1 polymer ?
#
loop_
_entity_poly.entity_id
_entity_poly.type
_entity_poly.pdbx_seq_one_letter_code
_entity_poly.pdbx_strand_id
1 'polypeptide(L)' 'MQDECPHNEKDRYMPCPATCAFTRCQRPWHKDAVTLEDLTDPTVDRMATIKEQCRHCLHFIKNGPRASAR' A
#
# COMPACT_ATOMS: atom_id res chain seq x y z
N MET A 1 11.59 23.64 7.49
CA MET A 1 10.99 22.28 7.50
C MET A 1 9.59 22.46 6.95
N GLN A 2 9.10 21.58 6.06
CA GLN A 2 7.68 21.61 5.73
C GLN A 2 6.94 21.04 6.96
N ASP A 3 6.03 21.81 7.55
CA ASP A 3 5.35 21.40 8.79
C ASP A 3 4.35 20.26 8.54
N GLU A 4 3.89 20.10 7.30
CA GLU A 4 2.93 19.07 6.90
C GLU A 4 3.37 18.31 5.64
N CYS A 5 2.90 17.06 5.50
CA CYS A 5 3.14 16.26 4.30
C CYS A 5 2.17 16.71 3.18
N PRO A 6 2.66 17.05 1.97
CA PRO A 6 1.80 17.51 0.88
C PRO A 6 0.88 16.41 0.33
N HIS A 7 1.13 15.15 0.69
CA HIS A 7 0.34 14.00 0.22
C HIS A 7 -0.54 13.38 1.30
N ASN A 8 -0.56 13.91 2.53
CA ASN A 8 -1.37 13.35 3.61
C ASN A 8 -2.48 14.32 4.00
N GLU A 9 -3.45 14.49 3.12
CA GLU A 9 -4.66 15.27 3.39
C GLU A 9 -5.58 14.50 4.34
N LYS A 10 -6.03 15.15 5.42
CA LYS A 10 -7.00 14.56 6.36
C LYS A 10 -8.31 14.26 5.64
N ASP A 11 -8.98 13.19 6.08
CA ASP A 11 -10.28 12.72 5.57
C ASP A 11 -10.33 12.36 4.07
N ARG A 12 -9.15 12.31 3.42
CA ARG A 12 -9.01 11.86 2.04
C ARG A 12 -8.15 10.62 1.99
N TYR A 13 -8.60 9.63 1.22
CA TYR A 13 -7.75 8.49 0.93
C TYR A 13 -6.65 8.89 -0.05
N MET A 14 -5.49 9.27 0.49
CA MET A 14 -4.26 9.56 -0.25
C MET A 14 -3.11 8.73 0.35
N PRO A 15 -2.96 7.46 -0.07
CA PRO A 15 -1.83 6.66 0.38
C PRO A 15 -0.52 7.31 -0.06
N CYS A 16 0.51 7.17 0.76
CA CYS A 16 1.79 7.78 0.48
C CYS A 16 2.36 7.29 -0.88
N PRO A 17 2.77 8.20 -1.80
CA PRO A 17 3.18 7.82 -3.15
C PRO A 17 4.34 6.82 -3.18
N ALA A 18 4.33 5.90 -4.15
CA ALA A 18 5.39 4.88 -4.27
C ALA A 18 6.78 5.49 -4.52
N THR A 19 6.84 6.68 -5.12
CA THR A 19 8.06 7.44 -5.42
C THR A 19 8.51 8.36 -4.28
N CYS A 20 7.81 8.38 -3.15
CA CYS A 20 8.19 9.21 -2.00
C CYS A 20 9.55 8.78 -1.44
N ALA A 21 10.54 9.68 -1.51
CA ALA A 21 11.89 9.43 -1.00
C ALA A 21 11.94 9.26 0.53
N PHE A 22 10.97 9.81 1.26
CA PHE A 22 10.97 9.83 2.74
C PHE A 22 10.39 8.58 3.38
N THR A 23 9.55 7.82 2.66
CA THR A 23 8.75 6.73 3.25
C THR A 23 8.80 5.43 2.45
N ARG A 24 9.72 5.32 1.48
CA ARG A 24 9.95 4.06 0.74
C ARG A 24 10.17 2.89 1.70
N CYS A 25 9.57 1.74 1.41
CA CYS A 25 9.75 0.56 2.26
C CYS A 25 11.17 0.01 2.08
N GLN A 26 11.90 -0.16 3.18
CA GLN A 26 13.25 -0.74 3.18
C GLN A 26 13.31 -2.09 3.91
N ARG A 27 12.15 -2.66 4.25
CA ARG A 27 12.09 -3.94 4.96
C ARG A 27 12.60 -5.06 4.05
N PRO A 28 13.43 -5.99 4.55
CA PRO A 28 14.09 -6.99 3.71
C PRO A 28 13.12 -8.01 3.07
N TRP A 29 11.90 -8.14 3.61
CA TRP A 29 10.84 -8.99 3.04
C TRP A 29 9.91 -8.26 2.06
N HIS A 30 10.13 -6.97 1.81
CA HIS A 30 9.37 -6.28 0.77
C HIS A 30 9.76 -6.85 -0.60
N LYS A 31 8.74 -7.34 -1.31
CA LYS A 31 8.83 -7.86 -2.68
C LYS A 31 7.56 -7.48 -3.40
N ASP A 32 7.67 -7.01 -4.64
CA ASP A 32 6.51 -6.77 -5.48
C ASP A 32 5.92 -8.10 -5.97
N ALA A 33 4.60 -8.11 -6.09
CA ALA A 33 3.85 -9.16 -6.77
C ALA A 33 4.09 -9.04 -8.27
N VAL A 34 4.35 -10.17 -8.90
CA VAL A 34 4.64 -10.26 -10.35
C VAL A 34 3.66 -11.18 -11.08
N THR A 35 2.74 -11.81 -10.35
CA THR A 35 1.71 -12.72 -10.88
C THR A 35 0.39 -11.97 -11.00
N LEU A 36 -0.43 -12.35 -11.98
CA LEU A 36 -1.76 -11.75 -12.15
C LEU A 36 -2.67 -12.12 -10.97
N GLU A 37 -2.55 -13.34 -10.46
CA GLU A 37 -3.32 -13.87 -9.34
C GLU A 37 -3.12 -12.99 -8.09
N ASP A 38 -1.88 -12.67 -7.73
CA ASP A 38 -1.58 -11.81 -6.57
C ASP A 38 -2.05 -10.36 -6.81
N LEU A 39 -1.87 -9.83 -8.02
CA LEU A 39 -2.21 -8.44 -8.35
C LEU A 39 -3.72 -8.21 -8.44
N THR A 40 -4.50 -9.25 -8.73
CA THR A 40 -5.95 -9.15 -8.96
C THR A 40 -6.80 -9.83 -7.91
N ASP A 41 -6.22 -10.47 -6.88
CA ASP A 41 -6.94 -11.10 -5.78
C ASP A 41 -8.00 -10.14 -5.20
N PRO A 42 -9.31 -10.39 -5.41
CA PRO A 42 -10.36 -9.48 -4.99
C PRO A 42 -10.61 -9.52 -3.48
N THR A 43 -10.04 -10.52 -2.79
CA THR A 43 -10.18 -10.66 -1.34
C THR A 43 -9.24 -9.73 -0.58
N VAL A 44 -8.23 -9.14 -1.22
CA VAL A 44 -7.29 -8.22 -0.56
C VAL A 44 -7.92 -6.82 -0.46
N ASP A 45 -8.01 -6.28 0.75
CA ASP A 45 -8.42 -4.89 0.95
C ASP A 45 -7.27 -3.92 0.62
N ARG A 46 -7.15 -3.57 -0.66
CA ARG A 46 -6.15 -2.61 -1.15
C ARG A 46 -6.42 -1.18 -0.69
N MET A 47 -7.63 -0.87 -0.20
CA MET A 47 -7.95 0.45 0.35
C MET A 47 -7.39 0.63 1.76
N ALA A 48 -7.09 -0.46 2.48
CA ALA A 48 -6.41 -0.40 3.76
C ALA A 48 -4.90 -0.05 3.68
N THR A 49 -4.33 0.09 2.48
CA THR A 49 -2.91 0.42 2.33
C THR A 49 -2.61 1.86 2.72
N ILE A 50 -1.64 2.06 3.63
CA ILE A 50 -1.13 3.40 4.00
C ILE A 50 -0.15 3.95 2.94
N LYS A 51 0.52 3.07 2.19
CA LYS A 51 1.50 3.43 1.15
C LYS A 51 1.08 2.79 -0.16
N GLU A 52 1.21 3.51 -1.27
CA GLU A 52 0.83 3.02 -2.59
C GLU A 52 1.60 1.74 -2.96
N GLN A 53 2.91 1.68 -2.67
CA GLN A 53 3.75 0.49 -2.89
C GLN A 53 3.23 -0.77 -2.16
N CYS A 54 2.40 -0.62 -1.13
CA CYS A 54 1.83 -1.76 -0.42
C CYS A 54 0.73 -2.47 -1.22
N ARG A 55 0.12 -1.81 -2.21
CA ARG A 55 -0.93 -2.40 -3.06
C ARG A 55 -0.45 -3.59 -3.88
N HIS A 56 0.84 -3.63 -4.17
CA HIS A 56 1.52 -4.69 -4.92
C HIS A 56 2.61 -5.39 -4.09
N CYS A 57 2.73 -5.10 -2.79
CA CYS A 57 3.68 -5.80 -1.93
C CYS A 57 3.17 -7.20 -1.58
N LEU A 58 3.92 -8.25 -1.91
CA LEU A 58 3.57 -9.65 -1.59
C LEU A 58 3.32 -9.87 -0.10
N HIS A 59 4.03 -9.17 0.78
CA HIS A 59 3.80 -9.28 2.21
C HIS A 59 2.41 -8.76 2.62
N PHE A 60 1.96 -7.66 2.00
CA PHE A 60 0.62 -7.12 2.23
C PHE A 60 -0.45 -8.01 1.62
N ILE A 61 -0.25 -8.48 0.38
CA ILE A 61 -1.20 -9.38 -0.29
C ILE A 61 -1.42 -10.67 0.51
N LYS A 62 -0.37 -11.21 1.14
CA LYS A 62 -0.47 -12.44 1.94
C LYS A 62 -1.07 -12.24 3.33
N ASN A 63 -0.69 -11.16 4.02
CA ASN A 63 -0.94 -11.01 5.46
C ASN A 63 -1.84 -9.81 5.80
N GLY A 64 -2.19 -8.99 4.80
CA GLY A 64 -2.95 -7.77 5.00
C GLY A 64 -4.44 -8.02 5.22
N PRO A 65 -5.18 -6.94 5.51
CA PRO A 65 -6.63 -7.01 5.69
C PRO A 65 -7.32 -7.59 4.45
N ARG A 66 -8.39 -8.35 4.70
CA ARG A 66 -9.24 -8.89 3.65
C ARG A 66 -10.46 -8.01 3.47
N ALA A 67 -10.88 -7.82 2.23
CA ALA A 67 -12.13 -7.18 1.92
C ALA A 67 -13.25 -8.07 2.50
N SER A 68 -13.95 -7.58 3.53
CA SER A 68 -15.21 -8.20 3.93
C SER A 68 -16.15 -8.12 2.74
N ALA A 69 -16.92 -9.18 2.47
CA ALA A 69 -18.05 -9.10 1.57
C ALA A 69 -18.90 -7.89 2.01
N ARG A 70 -19.04 -6.91 1.11
CA ARG A 70 -19.96 -5.78 1.28
C ARG A 70 -21.36 -6.21 0.88
#